data_AF-A0A3R7HYU4-F1
#
_entry.id   AF-A0A3R7HYU4-F1
#
_cell.length_a   1.000
_cell.length_b   1.000
_cell.length_c   1.000
_cell.angle_alpha   90.00
_cell.angle_beta   90.00
_cell.angle_gamma   90.00
#
_symmetry.space_group_name_H-M   'P 1'
#
loop_
_entity.id
_entity.type
_entity.pdbx_description
1 polymer ?
#
loop_
_entity_poly.entity_id
_entity_poly.type
_entity_poly.pdbx_seq_one_letter_code
_entity_poly.pdbx_strand_id
1 'polypeptide(L)'
;MAERSFAREVEDLKLGDGEMFRGEGILAITKALLQSGVAYVGGYQGSPISHLMDVLADAKPVLDELGVHFESSASEATAAAMLAASV
;
A
#
# COMPACT_ATOMS: atom_id res chain seq x y z
N MET A 1 19.82 0.62 10.05
CA MET A 1 19.55 0.66 8.59
C MET A 1 18.72 1.92 8.39
N ALA A 2 19.13 2.87 7.55
CA ALA A 2 18.36 4.11 7.40
C ALA A 2 16.97 3.76 6.85
N GLU A 3 15.94 4.17 7.58
CA GLU A 3 14.54 4.08 7.16
C GLU A 3 14.40 4.81 5.82
N ARG A 4 14.12 4.05 4.76
CA ARG A 4 14.08 4.58 3.40
C ARG A 4 12.64 5.02 3.16
N SER A 5 12.38 6.32 3.25
CA SER A 5 11.06 6.86 2.94
C SER A 5 10.79 6.84 1.44
N PHE A 6 9.56 6.54 1.06
CA PHE A 6 9.07 6.50 -0.32
C PHE A 6 8.16 7.69 -0.66
N ALA A 7 8.15 8.74 0.17
CA ALA A 7 7.21 9.85 0.08
C ALA A 7 7.21 10.57 -1.29
N ARG A 8 8.29 10.51 -2.08
CA ARG A 8 8.29 11.05 -3.45
C ARG A 8 7.81 10.01 -4.47
N GLU A 9 8.26 8.78 -4.31
CA GLU A 9 8.00 7.68 -5.22
C GLU A 9 6.53 7.21 -5.17
N VAL A 10 5.81 7.46 -4.07
CA VAL A 10 4.36 7.18 -3.98
C VAL A 10 3.52 8.05 -4.90
N GLU A 11 4.02 9.19 -5.39
CA GLU A 11 3.29 9.99 -6.39
C GLU A 11 3.14 9.25 -7.72
N ASP A 12 4.04 8.33 -8.06
CA ASP A 12 3.93 7.50 -9.26
C ASP A 12 2.72 6.54 -9.21
N LEU A 13 2.11 6.35 -8.03
CA LEU A 13 0.85 5.62 -7.88
C LEU A 13 -0.31 6.33 -8.60
N LYS A 14 -0.20 7.64 -8.87
CA LYS A 14 -1.22 8.44 -9.58
C LYS A 14 -1.14 8.34 -11.11
N LEU A 15 -0.05 7.80 -11.67
CA LEU A 15 0.10 7.65 -13.13
C LEU A 15 -1.12 6.93 -13.76
N GLY A 16 -1.68 7.51 -14.81
CA GLY A 16 -2.85 7.01 -15.51
C GLY A 16 -2.52 6.06 -16.67
N ASP A 17 -3.53 5.78 -17.47
CA ASP A 17 -3.43 4.88 -18.62
C ASP A 17 -2.41 5.39 -19.65
N GLY A 18 -1.53 4.49 -20.10
CA GLY A 18 -0.50 4.79 -21.10
C GLY A 18 0.77 5.44 -20.53
N GLU A 19 0.79 5.80 -19.24
CA GLU A 19 1.99 6.30 -18.58
C GLU A 19 2.93 5.16 -18.15
N MET A 20 4.24 5.36 -18.31
CA MET A 20 5.23 4.36 -17.94
C MET A 20 5.58 4.49 -16.45
N PHE A 21 5.23 3.47 -15.67
CA PHE A 21 5.72 3.33 -14.29
C PHE A 21 7.18 2.84 -14.27
N ARG A 22 8.05 3.52 -13.52
CA ARG A 22 9.42 3.08 -13.23
C ARG A 22 9.72 3.29 -11.76
N GLY A 23 9.80 2.22 -10.99
CA GLY A 23 10.09 2.29 -9.56
C GLY A 23 10.45 0.94 -8.97
N GLU A 24 10.54 0.90 -7.64
CA GLU A 24 10.82 -0.33 -6.91
C GLU A 24 9.64 -1.31 -7.02
N GLY A 25 9.92 -2.61 -6.94
CA GLY A 25 8.89 -3.65 -7.06
C GLY A 25 7.77 -3.51 -6.02
N ILE A 26 8.09 -2.98 -4.84
CA ILE A 26 7.13 -2.74 -3.75
C ILE A 26 6.05 -1.70 -4.12
N LEU A 27 6.45 -0.64 -4.83
CA LEU A 27 5.54 0.38 -5.37
C LEU A 27 4.78 -0.17 -6.57
N ALA A 28 5.43 -1.01 -7.39
CA ALA A 28 4.75 -1.69 -8.50
C ALA A 28 3.62 -2.61 -8.01
N ILE A 29 3.82 -3.33 -6.89
CA ILE A 29 2.78 -4.15 -6.25
C ILE A 29 1.64 -3.25 -5.76
N THR A 30 1.96 -2.14 -5.08
CA THR A 30 0.96 -1.18 -4.61
C THR A 30 0.13 -0.62 -5.77
N LYS A 31 0.80 -0.18 -6.84
CA LYS A 31 0.16 0.25 -8.10
C LYS A 31 -0.78 -0.82 -8.66
N ALA A 32 -0.32 -2.07 -8.71
CA ALA A 32 -1.11 -3.18 -9.24
C ALA A 32 -2.36 -3.47 -8.39
N LEU A 33 -2.28 -3.35 -7.06
CA LEU A 33 -3.45 -3.47 -6.18
C LEU A 33 -4.48 -2.38 -6.49
N LEU A 34 -4.04 -1.13 -6.64
CA LEU A 34 -4.90 0.00 -7.00
C LEU A 34 -5.58 -0.23 -8.37
N GLN A 35 -4.81 -0.64 -9.38
CA GLN A 35 -5.33 -0.96 -10.71
C GLN A 35 -6.28 -2.16 -10.73
N SER A 36 -6.17 -3.06 -9.74
CA SER A 36 -7.06 -4.20 -9.57
C SER A 36 -8.38 -3.85 -8.86
N GLY A 37 -8.58 -2.58 -8.47
CA GLY A 37 -9.78 -2.13 -7.77
C GLY A 37 -9.80 -2.51 -6.28
N VAL A 38 -8.65 -2.77 -5.68
CA VAL A 38 -8.56 -3.03 -4.23
C VAL A 38 -8.80 -1.73 -3.47
N ALA A 39 -9.91 -1.68 -2.72
CA ALA A 39 -10.31 -0.52 -1.93
C ALA A 39 -9.95 -0.62 -0.44
N TYR A 40 -9.49 -1.79 0.02
CA TYR A 40 -9.10 -2.02 1.42
C TYR A 40 -7.85 -2.88 1.50
N VAL A 41 -6.88 -2.45 2.31
CA VAL A 41 -5.62 -3.16 2.59
C VAL A 41 -5.36 -3.13 4.10
N GLY A 42 -5.45 -4.29 4.74
CA GLY A 42 -5.06 -4.48 6.14
C GLY A 42 -3.86 -5.42 6.23
N GLY A 43 -2.94 -5.16 7.16
CA GLY A 43 -1.78 -6.04 7.35
C GLY A 43 -1.09 -5.88 8.69
N TYR A 44 -0.24 -6.85 9.01
CA TYR A 44 0.63 -6.84 10.20
C TYR A 44 2.09 -6.80 9.75
N GLN A 45 2.91 -5.98 10.42
CA GLN A 45 4.29 -5.76 10.02
C GLN A 45 5.19 -6.92 10.45
N GLY A 46 5.95 -7.48 9.50
CA GLY A 46 6.92 -8.54 9.76
C GLY A 46 7.77 -8.85 8.53
N SER A 47 8.99 -9.34 8.76
CA SER A 47 9.85 -9.79 7.66
C SER A 47 9.20 -10.97 6.91
N PRO A 48 9.24 -11.01 5.57
CA PRO A 48 9.98 -10.14 4.65
C PRO A 48 9.16 -8.96 4.09
N ILE A 49 7.95 -8.71 4.59
CA ILE A 49 7.01 -7.71 4.03
C ILE A 49 7.02 -6.36 4.75
N SER A 50 7.86 -6.16 5.76
CA SER A 50 7.90 -4.92 6.54
C SER A 50 7.97 -3.67 5.67
N HIS A 51 8.82 -3.66 4.64
CA HIS A 51 8.95 -2.53 3.73
C HIS A 51 7.70 -2.26 2.87
N LEU A 52 6.85 -3.27 2.63
CA LEU A 52 5.58 -3.05 1.92
C LEU A 52 4.64 -2.23 2.80
N MET A 53 4.59 -2.56 4.09
CA MET A 53 3.75 -1.86 5.06
C MET A 53 4.22 -0.41 5.23
N ASP A 54 5.53 -0.17 5.22
CA ASP A 54 6.09 1.18 5.28
C ASP A 54 5.72 2.01 4.04
N VAL A 55 5.76 1.41 2.84
CA VAL A 55 5.33 2.06 1.58
C VAL A 55 3.85 2.40 1.59
N LEU A 56 3.00 1.48 2.06
CA LEU A 56 1.55 1.72 2.17
C LEU A 56 1.24 2.81 3.19
N ALA A 57 2.01 2.88 4.28
CA ALA A 57 1.90 3.95 5.28
C ALA A 57 2.31 5.31 4.70
N ASP A 58 3.46 5.38 4.00
CA ASP A 58 3.93 6.59 3.32
C ASP A 58 2.97 7.02 2.19
N ALA A 59 2.32 6.07 1.52
CA ALA A 59 1.35 6.31 0.46
C ALA A 59 -0.03 6.74 0.96
N LYS A 60 -0.30 6.73 2.29
CA LYS A 60 -1.64 6.97 2.85
C LYS A 60 -2.35 8.21 2.27
N PRO A 61 -1.70 9.38 2.09
CA PRO A 61 -2.36 10.53 1.48
C PRO A 61 -2.88 10.26 0.06
N VAL A 62 -2.10 9.54 -0.75
CA VAL A 62 -2.47 9.14 -2.12
C VAL A 62 -3.57 8.07 -2.09
N LEU A 63 -3.47 7.11 -1.17
CA LEU A 63 -4.50 6.08 -0.98
C LEU A 63 -5.85 6.70 -0.58
N ASP A 64 -5.84 7.66 0.35
CA ASP A 64 -7.03 8.39 0.78
C ASP A 64 -7.69 9.15 -0.40
N GLU A 65 -6.90 9.82 -1.25
CA GLU A 65 -7.38 10.49 -2.48
C GLU A 65 -8.04 9.50 -3.47
N LEU A 66 -7.52 8.27 -3.54
CA LEU A 66 -8.03 7.20 -4.39
C LEU A 66 -9.18 6.40 -3.74
N GLY A 67 -9.57 6.73 -2.51
CA GLY A 67 -10.63 6.04 -1.77
C GLY A 67 -10.23 4.66 -1.26
N VAL A 68 -8.93 4.41 -1.06
CA VAL A 68 -8.39 3.15 -0.57
C VAL A 68 -8.08 3.25 0.92
N HIS A 69 -8.69 2.36 1.71
CA HIS A 69 -8.45 2.28 3.14
C HIS A 69 -7.23 1.40 3.43
N PHE A 70 -6.22 1.97 4.09
CA PHE A 70 -5.09 1.21 4.62
C PHE A 70 -5.07 1.25 6.14
N GLU A 71 -4.87 0.09 6.78
CA GLU A 71 -4.65 0.01 8.22
C GLU A 71 -3.53 -0.98 8.61
N SER A 72 -2.74 -0.56 9.61
CA SER A 72 -1.78 -1.43 10.27
C SER A 72 -2.45 -2.10 11.47
N SER A 73 -2.49 -3.43 11.44
CA SER A 73 -3.08 -4.28 12.48
C SER A 73 -2.07 -4.64 13.56
N ALA A 74 -2.54 -4.97 14.76
CA ALA A 74 -1.70 -5.44 15.87
C ALA A 74 -1.33 -6.94 15.78
N SER A 75 -1.99 -7.70 14.91
CA SER A 75 -1.70 -9.10 14.61
C SER A 75 -2.26 -9.49 13.25
N GLU A 76 -1.77 -10.59 12.66
CA GLU A 76 -2.35 -11.16 11.43
C GLU A 76 -3.80 -11.60 11.64
N ALA A 77 -4.14 -12.09 12.84
CA ALA A 77 -5.51 -12.48 13.18
C ALA A 77 -6.47 -11.29 13.13
N THR A 78 -6.05 -10.12 13.61
CA THR A 78 -6.81 -8.88 13.52
C THR A 78 -6.95 -8.44 12.06
N ALA A 79 -5.87 -8.46 11.28
CA ALA A 79 -5.91 -8.09 9.86
C ALA A 79 -6.91 -8.96 9.07
N ALA A 80 -6.91 -10.27 9.31
CA ALA A 80 -7.83 -11.20 8.66
C ALA A 80 -9.30 -10.95 9.06
N ALA A 81 -9.54 -10.66 10.35
CA ALA A 81 -10.88 -10.36 10.83
C ALA A 81 -11.44 -9.06 10.24
N MET A 82 -10.62 -8.00 10.16
CA MET A 82 -11.01 -6.73 9.56
C MET A 82 -11.22 -6.84 8.06
N LEU A 83 -10.37 -7.60 7.35
CA LEU A 83 -10.56 -7.90 5.93
C LEU A 83 -11.87 -8.67 5.67
N ALA A 84 -12.29 -9.56 6.56
CA ALA A 84 -13.58 -10.24 6.42
C ALA A 84 -14.78 -9.31 6.68
N ALA A 85 -14.57 -8.21 7.41
CA ALA A 85 -15.58 -7.22 7.73
C ALA A 85 -15.61 -6.04 6.74
N SER A 86 -14.62 -5.91 5.85
CA SER A 86 -14.59 -4.85 4.85
C SER A 86 -15.59 -5.15 3.73
N VAL A 87 -16.55 -4.24 3.54
CA VAL A 87 -17.63 -4.28 2.55
C VAL A 87 -17.72 -2.98 1.80
#